data_AF-A0A7C5C904-F1
#
_entry.id   AF-A0A7C5C904-F1
#
_cell.length_a   1.000
_cell.length_b   1.000
_cell.length_c   1.000
_cell.angle_alpha   90.00
_cell.angle_beta   90.00
_cell.angle_gamma   90.00
#
_symmetry.space_group_name_H-M   'P 1'
#
loop_
_entity.id
_entity.type
_entity.pdbx_description
1 polymer ?
#
loop_
_entity_poly.entity_id
_entity_poly.type
_entity_poly.pdbx_seq_one_letter_code
_entity_poly.pdbx_strand_id
1 'polypeptide(L)'
;MDSPFDNRLRHPIEAAPAMALAAASVVLLAYPSTFSPLIPAMAKWIGAAGLPLALWRGWQALRVIRYRKQLTRLPTYRLRASNLPWSRKRLFLGRGFQWGQRHVQRLVEVRSPQGQALLEPGFLYRFARSLEVQAERWSWLGQL
;
A
#
# COMPACT_ATOMS: atom_id res chain seq x y z
N MET A 1 -20.64 6.72 2.11
CA MET A 1 -21.00 5.85 3.24
C MET A 1 -19.89 5.90 4.25
N ASP A 2 -20.04 6.77 5.25
CA ASP A 2 -19.07 6.91 6.34
C ASP A 2 -19.38 5.84 7.39
N SER A 3 -18.74 4.69 7.23
CA SER A 3 -18.75 3.66 8.27
C SER A 3 -18.03 4.21 9.51
N PRO A 4 -18.54 4.01 10.73
CA PRO A 4 -17.85 4.40 11.97
C PRO A 4 -16.50 3.70 12.14
N PHE A 5 -16.24 2.63 11.38
CA PHE A 5 -14.99 1.87 11.39
C PHE A 5 -14.26 1.94 10.04
N ASP A 6 -13.01 2.40 10.07
CA ASP A 6 -12.15 2.52 8.89
C ASP A 6 -11.47 1.17 8.55
N ASN A 7 -12.18 0.24 7.91
CA ASN A 7 -11.70 -1.13 7.60
C ASN A 7 -10.67 -1.19 6.45
N ARG A 8 -9.62 -0.36 6.52
CA ARG A 8 -8.56 -0.26 5.48
C ARG A 8 -7.43 -1.25 5.66
N LEU A 9 -7.35 -1.93 6.81
CA LEU A 9 -6.32 -2.95 7.09
C LEU A 9 -6.71 -4.37 6.65
N ARG A 10 -7.90 -4.55 6.03
CA ARG A 10 -8.32 -5.82 5.44
C ARG A 10 -7.33 -6.34 4.40
N HIS A 11 -7.30 -7.65 4.23
CA HIS A 11 -6.55 -8.27 3.15
C HIS A 11 -7.03 -7.74 1.78
N PRO A 12 -6.13 -7.47 0.82
CA PRO A 12 -6.46 -6.88 -0.49
C PRO A 12 -7.11 -7.93 -1.41
N ILE A 13 -8.25 -8.48 -0.99
CA ILE A 13 -9.03 -9.46 -1.75
C ILE A 13 -9.57 -8.89 -3.07
N GLU A 14 -9.58 -7.57 -3.24
CA GLU A 14 -9.95 -6.86 -4.47
C GLU A 14 -8.97 -7.11 -5.62
N ALA A 15 -7.72 -7.50 -5.32
CA ALA A 15 -6.72 -7.80 -6.33
C ALA A 15 -7.09 -9.05 -7.16
N ALA A 16 -7.66 -10.08 -6.52
CA ALA A 16 -8.07 -11.30 -7.22
C ALA A 16 -9.12 -11.06 -8.31
N PRO A 17 -10.28 -10.43 -8.04
CA PRO A 17 -11.26 -10.12 -9.08
C PRO A 17 -10.73 -9.08 -10.07
N ALA A 18 -9.86 -8.16 -9.67
CA ALA A 18 -9.22 -7.24 -10.61
C ALA A 18 -8.35 -7.98 -11.64
N MET A 19 -7.53 -8.93 -11.18
CA MET A 19 -6.71 -9.77 -12.06
C MET A 19 -7.55 -10.69 -12.93
N ALA A 20 -8.59 -11.32 -12.36
CA ALA A 20 -9.50 -12.18 -13.12
C ALA A 20 -10.21 -11.39 -14.23
N LEU A 21 -10.75 -10.20 -13.93
CA LEU A 21 -11.39 -9.33 -14.92
C LEU A 21 -10.39 -8.83 -15.96
N ALA A 22 -9.18 -8.45 -15.55
CA ALA A 22 -8.14 -8.03 -16.50
C ALA A 22 -7.77 -9.16 -17.45
N ALA A 23 -7.51 -10.36 -16.93
CA ALA A 23 -7.17 -11.54 -17.72
C ALA A 23 -8.31 -11.90 -18.69
N ALA A 24 -9.55 -11.97 -18.20
CA ALA A 24 -10.72 -12.25 -19.04
C ALA A 24 -10.89 -11.20 -20.15
N SER A 25 -10.71 -9.92 -19.84
CA SER A 25 -10.84 -8.83 -20.82
C SER A 25 -9.75 -8.91 -21.89
N VAL A 26 -8.50 -9.19 -21.50
CA VAL A 26 -7.37 -9.37 -22.43
C VAL A 26 -7.59 -10.59 -23.33
N VAL A 27 -8.02 -11.71 -22.76
CA VAL A 27 -8.29 -12.94 -23.52
C VAL A 27 -9.40 -12.74 -24.55
N LEU A 28 -10.50 -12.06 -24.18
CA LEU A 28 -11.60 -11.74 -25.08
C LEU A 28 -11.19 -10.82 -26.24
N LEU A 29 -10.23 -9.91 -25.99
CA LEU A 29 -9.69 -9.02 -27.02
C LEU A 29 -8.68 -9.72 -27.94
N ALA A 30 -7.89 -10.66 -27.40
CA ALA A 30 -6.87 -11.40 -28.15
C ALA A 30 -7.47 -12.52 -29.02
N TYR A 31 -8.49 -13.23 -28.53
CA TYR A 31 -9.10 -14.37 -29.22
C TYR A 31 -10.63 -14.24 -29.38
N PRO A 32 -11.13 -13.17 -30.04
CA PRO A 32 -12.56 -12.89 -30.11
C PRO A 32 -13.34 -13.96 -30.89
N SER A 33 -12.75 -14.56 -31.93
CA SER A 33 -13.36 -15.60 -32.76
C SER A 33 -13.46 -16.95 -32.07
N THR A 34 -12.63 -17.24 -31.06
CA THR A 34 -12.67 -18.49 -30.30
C THR A 34 -13.82 -18.49 -29.28
N PHE A 35 -14.05 -17.35 -28.62
CA PHE A 35 -15.08 -17.23 -27.57
C PHE A 35 -16.46 -16.81 -28.09
N SER A 36 -16.52 -16.02 -29.16
CA SER A 36 -17.78 -15.72 -29.84
C SER A 36 -17.61 -15.91 -31.35
N PRO A 37 -17.69 -17.17 -31.83
CA PRO A 37 -17.53 -17.48 -33.25
C PRO A 37 -18.61 -16.83 -34.12
N LEU A 38 -19.83 -16.71 -33.57
CA LEU A 38 -21.01 -16.19 -34.26
C LEU A 38 -20.99 -14.66 -34.39
N ILE A 39 -20.49 -13.95 -33.36
CA ILE A 39 -20.44 -12.48 -33.35
C ILE A 39 -19.13 -12.02 -32.67
N PRO A 40 -17.99 -12.05 -33.39
CA PRO A 40 -16.68 -11.69 -32.81
C PRO A 40 -16.62 -10.25 -32.28
N ALA A 41 -17.46 -9.35 -32.81
CA ALA A 41 -17.58 -7.98 -32.31
C ALA A 41 -18.08 -7.93 -30.86
N MET A 42 -19.00 -8.82 -30.46
CA MET A 42 -19.54 -8.86 -29.10
C MET A 42 -18.45 -9.14 -28.06
N ALA A 43 -17.57 -10.12 -28.35
CA ALA A 43 -16.44 -10.44 -27.49
C ALA A 43 -15.50 -9.24 -27.30
N LYS A 44 -15.24 -8.47 -28.37
CA LYS A 44 -14.43 -7.25 -28.30
C LYS A 44 -15.08 -6.16 -27.45
N TRP A 45 -16.39 -5.94 -27.59
CA TRP A 45 -17.11 -4.96 -26.78
C TRP A 45 -17.12 -5.31 -25.29
N ILE A 46 -17.34 -6.58 -24.95
CA ILE A 46 -17.29 -7.07 -23.57
C ILE A 46 -15.88 -6.91 -22.99
N GLY A 47 -14.85 -7.31 -23.75
CA GLY A 47 -13.46 -7.11 -23.34
C GLY A 47 -13.10 -5.63 -23.14
N ALA A 48 -13.52 -4.76 -24.05
CA ALA A 48 -13.30 -3.31 -23.95
C ALA A 48 -14.00 -2.69 -22.74
N ALA A 49 -15.23 -3.12 -22.41
CA ALA A 49 -15.95 -2.68 -21.23
C ALA A 49 -15.40 -3.27 -19.92
N GLY A 50 -14.80 -4.45 -19.96
CA GLY A 50 -14.21 -5.12 -18.79
C GLY A 50 -12.90 -4.49 -18.32
N LEU A 51 -12.08 -3.96 -19.23
CA LEU A 51 -10.81 -3.29 -18.89
C LEU A 51 -10.94 -2.12 -17.89
N PRO A 52 -11.84 -1.13 -18.08
CA PRO A 52 -11.98 -0.04 -17.13
C PRO A 52 -12.46 -0.51 -15.75
N LEU A 53 -13.30 -1.54 -15.68
CA LEU A 53 -13.73 -2.16 -14.41
C LEU A 53 -12.56 -2.84 -13.70
N ALA A 54 -11.73 -3.57 -14.45
CA ALA A 54 -10.52 -4.19 -13.92
C ALA A 54 -9.53 -3.15 -13.39
N LEU A 55 -9.34 -2.04 -14.11
CA LEU A 55 -8.49 -0.92 -13.68
C LEU A 55 -9.03 -0.24 -12.42
N TRP A 56 -10.34 0.01 -12.35
CA TRP A 56 -10.98 0.58 -11.17
C TRP A 56 -10.74 -0.30 -9.94
N ARG A 57 -11.01 -1.61 -10.06
CA ARG A 57 -10.78 -2.58 -8.96
C ARG A 57 -9.31 -2.70 -8.60
N GLY A 58 -8.43 -2.67 -9.59
CA GLY A 58 -6.98 -2.61 -9.38
C GLY A 58 -6.56 -1.36 -8.61
N TRP A 59 -7.14 -0.19 -8.90
CA TRP A 59 -6.84 1.05 -8.20
C TRP A 59 -7.32 1.03 -6.73
N GLN A 60 -8.47 0.41 -6.45
CA GLN A 60 -8.93 0.18 -5.07
C GLN A 60 -7.93 -0.72 -4.31
N ALA A 61 -7.49 -1.82 -4.92
CA ALA A 61 -6.50 -2.70 -4.32
C ALA A 61 -5.15 -1.97 -4.08
N LEU A 62 -4.68 -1.18 -5.04
CA LEU A 62 -3.46 -0.39 -4.91
C LEU A 62 -3.56 0.65 -3.79
N ARG A 63 -4.72 1.26 -3.59
CA ARG A 63 -4.96 2.20 -2.49
C ARG A 63 -4.84 1.51 -1.13
N VAL A 64 -5.39 0.31 -0.98
CA VAL A 64 -5.26 -0.50 0.25
C VAL A 64 -3.80 -0.89 0.49
N ILE A 65 -3.09 -1.35 -0.55
CA ILE A 65 -1.67 -1.72 -0.45
C ILE A 65 -0.80 -0.51 -0.06
N ARG A 66 -1.00 0.65 -0.70
CA ARG A 66 -0.28 1.89 -0.35
C ARG A 66 -0.55 2.31 1.08
N TYR A 67 -1.80 2.22 1.53
CA TYR A 67 -2.17 2.54 2.90
C TYR A 67 -1.46 1.63 3.90
N ARG A 68 -1.44 0.31 3.65
CA ARG A 68 -0.71 -0.66 4.50
C ARG A 68 0.78 -0.35 4.55
N LYS A 69 1.41 -0.05 3.40
CA LYS A 69 2.83 0.35 3.35
C LYS A 69 3.14 1.65 4.09
N GLN A 70 2.17 2.55 4.22
CA GLN A 70 2.36 3.82 4.91
C GLN A 70 2.31 3.67 6.45
N LEU A 71 1.77 2.57 6.99
CA LEU A 71 1.72 2.33 8.44
C LEU A 71 3.11 2.28 9.08
N THR A 72 4.09 1.71 8.37
CA THR A 72 5.47 1.58 8.84
C THR A 72 6.33 2.80 8.49
N ARG A 73 5.84 3.70 7.63
CA ARG A 73 6.54 4.95 7.30
C ARG A 73 6.23 6.02 8.34
N LEU A 74 7.19 6.26 9.24
CA LEU A 74 7.11 7.42 10.14
C LEU A 74 7.38 8.70 9.35
N PRO A 75 6.52 9.74 9.49
CA PRO A 75 6.81 11.05 8.92
C PRO A 75 8.01 11.68 9.64
N THR A 76 9.01 12.12 8.88
CA THR A 76 10.18 12.79 9.46
C THR A 76 9.80 14.19 9.91
N TYR A 77 9.90 14.46 11.21
CA TYR A 77 9.73 15.81 11.76
C TYR A 77 11.08 16.50 11.86
N ARG A 78 11.26 17.59 11.10
CA ARG A 78 12.44 18.47 11.15
C ARG A 78 11.99 19.88 11.47
N LEU A 79 12.64 20.52 12.44
CA LEU A 79 12.41 21.91 12.83
C LEU A 79 13.76 22.62 12.95
N ARG A 80 13.87 23.84 12.44
CA ARG A 80 15.05 24.69 12.63
C ARG A 80 15.04 25.28 14.05
N ALA A 81 16.22 25.46 14.64
CA ALA A 81 16.35 26.07 15.96
C ALA A 81 15.70 27.46 16.06
N SER A 82 15.76 28.24 14.98
CA SER A 82 15.10 29.56 14.88
C SER A 82 13.58 29.52 15.01
N ASN A 83 12.96 28.37 14.68
CA ASN A 83 11.51 28.18 14.69
C ASN A 83 11.04 27.49 15.97
N LEU A 84 11.96 27.22 16.92
CA LEU A 84 11.62 26.62 18.19
C LEU A 84 10.90 27.67 19.06
N PRO A 85 9.65 27.43 19.48
CA PRO A 85 8.96 28.36 20.36
C PRO A 85 9.67 28.37 21.72
N TRP A 86 10.16 29.54 22.12
CA TRP A 86 10.80 29.74 23.43
C TRP A 86 9.76 30.10 24.49
N SER A 87 9.81 29.44 25.64
CA SER A 87 9.03 29.80 26.83
C SER A 87 9.85 29.56 28.10
N ARG A 88 9.88 30.54 29.01
CA ARG A 88 10.59 30.42 30.31
C ARG A 88 9.92 29.43 31.28
N LYS A 89 8.67 29.04 31.01
CA LYS A 89 7.86 28.18 31.90
C LYS A 89 7.52 26.82 31.28
N ARG A 90 7.70 26.64 29.98
CA ARG A 90 7.25 25.43 29.25
C ARG A 90 8.31 25.00 28.23
N LEU A 91 8.66 23.72 28.25
CA LEU A 91 9.58 23.12 27.29
C LEU A 91 8.81 22.67 26.04
N PHE A 92 9.33 22.98 24.86
CA PHE A 92 8.80 22.44 23.61
C PHE A 92 9.29 21.00 23.41
N LEU A 93 8.38 20.03 23.54
CA LEU A 93 8.69 18.59 23.42
C LEU A 93 8.67 18.08 21.96
N GLY A 94 8.10 18.85 21.02
CA GLY A 94 7.94 18.44 19.62
C GLY A 94 6.49 18.33 19.16
N ARG A 95 6.27 17.75 17.97
CA ARG A 95 4.93 17.47 17.45
C ARG A 95 4.37 16.20 18.12
N GLY A 96 3.51 16.41 19.11
CA GLY A 96 2.56 15.38 19.55
C GLY A 96 1.46 15.17 18.50
N PHE A 97 0.61 14.18 18.73
CA PHE A 97 -0.62 14.02 17.97
C PHE A 97 -1.80 13.94 18.94
N GLN A 98 -2.95 14.48 18.52
CA GLN A 98 -4.17 14.31 19.29
C GLN A 98 -4.65 12.86 19.13
N TRP A 99 -4.69 12.11 20.24
CA TRP A 99 -5.21 10.77 20.22
C TRP A 99 -6.72 10.81 19.98
N GLY A 100 -7.20 10.01 19.02
CA GLY A 100 -8.62 9.94 18.66
C GLY A 100 -9.03 8.52 18.34
N GLN A 101 -10.32 8.29 18.08
CA GLN A 101 -10.87 6.95 17.84
C GLN A 101 -10.12 6.19 16.73
N ARG A 102 -9.77 6.87 15.63
CA ARG A 102 -9.01 6.27 14.52
C ARG A 102 -7.64 5.73 14.94
N HIS A 103 -6.96 6.39 15.88
CA HIS A 103 -5.65 5.97 16.37
C HIS A 103 -5.75 4.73 17.27
N VAL A 104 -6.78 4.69 18.13
CA VAL A 104 -7.09 3.49 18.94
C VAL A 104 -7.40 2.32 18.03
N GLN A 105 -8.29 2.51 17.04
CA GLN A 105 -8.71 1.46 16.11
C GLN A 105 -7.49 0.86 15.39
N ARG A 106 -6.62 1.70 14.82
CA ARG A 106 -5.40 1.25 14.14
C ARG A 106 -4.46 0.50 15.08
N LEU A 107 -4.30 0.98 16.31
CA LEU A 107 -3.43 0.33 17.30
C LEU A 107 -3.94 -1.09 17.64
N VAL A 108 -5.25 -1.23 17.83
CA VAL A 108 -5.89 -2.53 18.11
C VAL A 108 -5.76 -3.46 16.91
N GLU A 109 -6.06 -2.98 15.70
CA GLU A 109 -5.95 -3.76 14.47
C GLU A 109 -4.51 -4.27 14.22
N VAL A 110 -3.51 -3.42 14.44
CA VAL A 110 -2.10 -3.78 14.26
C VAL A 110 -1.60 -4.76 15.31
N ARG A 111 -2.11 -4.71 16.56
CA ARG A 111 -1.72 -5.64 17.62
C ARG A 111 -2.29 -7.05 17.42
N SER A 112 -3.34 -7.21 16.61
CA SER A 112 -3.89 -8.52 16.29
C SER A 112 -2.85 -9.42 15.60
N PRO A 113 -2.92 -10.76 15.73
CA PRO A 113 -1.98 -11.67 15.07
C PRO A 113 -1.89 -11.46 13.55
N GLN A 114 -3.03 -11.14 12.92
CA GLN A 114 -3.13 -10.85 11.49
C GLN A 114 -2.46 -9.50 11.12
N GLY A 115 -2.48 -8.54 12.04
CA GLY A 115 -1.91 -7.21 11.89
C GLY A 115 -0.41 -7.14 12.12
N GLN A 116 0.18 -8.05 12.90
CA GLN A 116 1.64 -8.07 13.16
C GLN A 116 2.46 -8.23 11.89
N ALA A 117 1.98 -9.05 10.94
CA ALA A 117 2.60 -9.21 9.62
C ALA A 117 2.63 -7.91 8.79
N LEU A 118 1.82 -6.90 9.14
CA LEU A 118 1.85 -5.57 8.49
C LEU A 118 3.05 -4.73 8.93
N LEU A 119 3.55 -4.99 10.13
CA LEU A 119 4.70 -4.27 10.69
C LEU A 119 6.02 -4.83 10.19
N GLU A 120 6.03 -6.07 9.71
CA GLU A 120 7.23 -6.69 9.19
C GLU A 120 7.75 -5.96 7.94
N PRO A 121 9.07 -5.75 7.84
CA PRO A 121 9.66 -5.19 6.65
C PRO A 121 9.42 -6.09 5.44
N GLY A 122 9.04 -5.47 4.32
CA GLY A 122 8.78 -6.18 3.07
C GLY A 122 10.02 -6.91 2.54
N PHE A 123 9.81 -7.86 1.63
CA PHE A 123 10.88 -8.64 1.01
C PHE A 123 12.00 -7.76 0.41
N LEU A 124 11.64 -6.69 -0.30
CA LEU A 124 12.61 -5.75 -0.88
C LEU A 124 13.49 -5.06 0.16
N TYR A 125 12.91 -4.72 1.32
CA TYR A 125 13.68 -4.14 2.43
C TYR A 125 14.66 -5.16 3.00
N ARG A 126 14.20 -6.39 3.24
CA ARG A 126 15.06 -7.49 3.73
C ARG A 126 16.19 -7.79 2.74
N PHE A 127 15.88 -7.78 1.45
CA PHE A 127 16.87 -7.94 0.38
C PHE A 127 17.91 -6.81 0.39
N ALA A 128 17.47 -5.54 0.38
CA ALA A 128 18.37 -4.39 0.47
C ALA A 128 19.26 -4.44 1.73
N ARG A 129 18.68 -4.80 2.88
CA ARG A 129 19.43 -4.96 4.13
C ARG A 129 20.43 -6.10 4.06
N SER A 130 20.10 -7.20 3.39
CA SER A 130 21.05 -8.30 3.19
C SER A 130 22.23 -7.90 2.29
N LEU A 131 22.00 -7.06 1.28
CA LEU A 131 23.05 -6.50 0.44
C LEU A 131 23.94 -5.52 1.23
N GLU A 132 23.36 -4.68 2.08
CA GLU A 132 24.10 -3.78 2.98
C GLU A 132 25.04 -4.57 3.90
N VAL A 133 24.54 -5.62 4.56
CA VAL A 133 25.35 -6.48 5.44
C VAL A 133 26.44 -7.24 4.68
N GLN A 134 26.16 -7.68 3.45
CA GLN A 134 27.17 -8.31 2.59
C GLN A 134 28.25 -7.31 2.14
N ALA A 135 27.85 -6.07 1.86
CA ALA A 135 28.76 -5.00 1.50
C ALA A 135 29.65 -4.55 2.68
N GLU A 136 29.10 -4.50 3.90
CA GLU A 136 29.90 -4.26 5.13
C GLU A 136 30.98 -5.32 5.35
N ARG A 137 30.72 -6.57 4.98
CA ARG A 137 31.72 -7.65 5.00
C ARG A 137 32.86 -7.45 3.99
N TRP A 138 32.66 -6.67 2.95
CA TRP A 138 33.67 -6.27 1.98
C TRP A 138 34.15 -4.85 2.30
N SER A 139 34.77 -4.66 3.47
CA SER A 139 35.16 -3.36 4.02
C SER A 139 36.40 -2.73 3.36
N TRP A 140 36.38 -2.56 2.03
CA TRP A 140 37.29 -1.62 1.32
C TRP A 140 36.70 -0.20 1.21
N LEU A 141 35.42 -0.01 1.56
CA LEU A 141 34.69 1.27 1.48
C LEU A 141 34.67 2.09 2.80
N GLY A 142 35.37 1.65 3.84
CA GLY A 142 35.43 2.37 5.14
C GLY A 142 36.51 3.47 5.23
N GLN A 143 37.22 3.77 4.15
CA GLN A 143 38.40 4.67 4.15
C GLN A 143 38.28 5.93 3.24
N LEU A 144 37.09 6.22 2.70
CA LEU A 144 36.81 7.47 1.98
C LEU A 144 35.73 8.27 2.72
#